data_AF-A0AAX3EB97-F1
#
_entry.id   AF-A0AAX3EB97-F1
#
_cell.length_a   1.000
_cell.length_b   1.000
_cell.length_c   1.000
_cell.angle_alpha   90.00
_cell.angle_beta   90.00
_cell.angle_gamma   90.00
#
_symmetry.space_group_name_H-M   'P 1'
#
loop_
_entity.id
_entity.type
_entity.pdbx_description
1 polymer ?
#
loop_
_entity_poly.entity_id
_entity_poly.type
_entity_poly.pdbx_seq_one_letter_code
_entity_poly.pdbx_strand_id
1 'polypeptide(L)'
;MNDQTLKPSIKNRISDLIATCDFAELYRKYAWKRDVWQNGFPDICRLERGTGDAARAGTLSEEHLKAIARWGGLPGIERIRALAPIRIALFEDGKVARWVRENPENAIRVLGDQIRGFGPTYTSNLLRFAAPELFGAIDTRIVRAFGAGDTGHLHLLDLIATPVDGRWAILSGQQGWPGEYGTWTAILSYTAAELNAAGQPCPHPEAFISAGLRERGIWLDADVEMAFFNYASGKIQNIRRD
;
A
#
# COMPACT_ATOMS: atom_id res chain seq x y z
N MET A 1 -20.24 7.67 -6.00
CA MET A 1 -19.20 7.61 -4.97
C MET A 1 -19.74 6.71 -3.88
N ASN A 2 -19.32 5.44 -3.84
CA ASN A 2 -19.65 4.59 -2.70
C ASN A 2 -18.74 5.04 -1.56
N ASP A 3 -19.33 5.85 -0.69
CA ASP A 3 -18.89 6.04 0.68
C ASP A 3 -19.06 4.67 1.35
N GLN A 4 -18.13 3.71 1.15
CA GLN A 4 -17.89 2.70 2.18
C GLN A 4 -17.47 3.52 3.38
N THR A 5 -18.46 3.92 4.16
CA THR A 5 -18.32 5.07 5.04
C THR A 5 -17.41 4.60 6.15
N LEU A 6 -16.13 5.01 6.08
CA LEU A 6 -15.21 4.77 7.17
C LEU A 6 -15.92 5.18 8.45
N LYS A 7 -15.92 4.27 9.43
CA LYS A 7 -16.61 4.50 10.70
C LYS A 7 -16.19 5.89 11.21
N PRO A 8 -17.11 6.73 11.73
CA PRO A 8 -16.77 8.06 12.20
C PRO A 8 -15.59 8.09 13.19
N SER A 9 -15.48 7.05 14.03
CA SER A 9 -14.34 6.87 14.93
C SER A 9 -13.00 6.73 14.21
N ILE A 10 -12.94 6.01 13.08
CA ILE A 10 -11.73 5.88 12.26
C ILE A 10 -11.41 7.23 11.59
N LYS A 11 -12.42 7.91 11.02
CA LYS A 11 -12.23 9.24 10.43
C LYS A 11 -11.64 10.23 11.42
N ASN A 12 -12.18 10.30 12.65
CA ASN A 12 -11.66 11.17 13.70
C ASN A 12 -10.19 10.87 14.03
N ARG A 13 -9.84 9.59 14.19
CA ARG A 13 -8.45 9.17 14.48
C ARG A 13 -7.49 9.53 13.35
N ILE A 14 -7.94 9.43 12.10
CA ILE A 14 -7.15 9.86 10.94
C ILE A 14 -7.00 11.37 10.93
N SER A 15 -8.08 12.13 11.15
CA SER A 15 -8.02 13.59 11.23
C SER A 15 -7.09 14.06 12.35
N ASP A 16 -7.09 13.39 13.51
CA ASP A 16 -6.14 13.66 14.59
C ASP A 16 -4.70 13.38 14.15
N LEU A 17 -4.45 12.28 13.42
CA LEU A 17 -3.12 12.00 12.86
C LEU A 17 -2.68 13.06 11.86
N ILE A 18 -3.56 13.50 10.96
CA ILE A 18 -3.27 14.57 9.98
C ILE A 18 -2.96 15.88 10.71
N ALA A 19 -3.69 16.22 11.75
CA ALA A 19 -3.48 17.45 12.52
C ALA A 19 -2.19 17.43 13.34
N THR A 20 -1.75 16.25 13.80
CA THR A 20 -0.62 16.13 14.74
C THR A 20 0.69 15.68 14.08
N CYS A 21 0.63 15.12 12.87
CA CYS A 21 1.81 14.63 12.15
C CYS A 21 2.09 15.45 10.90
N ASP A 22 3.37 15.72 10.64
CA ASP A 22 3.81 16.26 9.36
C ASP A 22 3.90 15.13 8.33
N PHE A 23 2.84 14.94 7.54
CA PHE A 23 2.78 13.90 6.51
C PHE A 23 3.85 14.10 5.42
N ALA A 24 4.15 15.34 5.05
CA ALA A 24 5.19 15.63 4.06
C ALA A 24 6.56 15.17 4.57
N GLU A 25 6.86 15.42 5.84
CA GLU A 25 8.09 14.95 6.46
C GLU A 25 8.11 13.43 6.66
N LEU A 26 6.97 12.83 7.03
CA LEU A 26 6.85 11.37 7.09
C LEU A 26 7.14 10.72 5.75
N TYR A 27 6.63 11.29 4.65
CA TYR A 27 6.90 10.83 3.29
C TYR A 27 8.38 11.03 2.90
N ARG A 28 8.98 12.20 3.17
CA ARG A 28 10.40 12.46 2.87
C ARG A 28 11.34 11.52 3.63
N LYS A 29 10.97 11.16 4.85
CA LYS A 29 11.75 10.24 5.70
C LYS A 29 11.49 8.77 5.40
N TYR A 30 10.56 8.43 4.50
CA TYR A 30 10.40 7.06 4.05
C TYR A 30 11.74 6.52 3.54
N ALA A 31 12.11 5.35 4.05
CA ALA A 31 13.32 4.65 3.64
C ALA A 31 13.06 3.14 3.55
N TRP A 32 13.33 2.59 2.38
CA TRP A 32 13.36 1.15 2.17
C TRP A 32 14.47 0.77 1.19
N LYS A 33 15.53 0.11 1.68
CA LYS A 33 16.72 -0.21 0.89
C LYS A 33 17.28 1.03 0.17
N ARG A 34 17.18 1.08 -1.17
CA ARG A 34 17.66 2.20 -1.99
C ARG A 34 16.59 3.28 -2.22
N ASP A 35 15.34 2.98 -1.88
CA ASP A 35 14.24 3.92 -1.98
C ASP A 35 14.25 4.87 -0.78
N VAL A 36 14.97 5.97 -0.98
CA VAL A 36 14.97 7.14 -0.11
C VAL A 36 14.64 8.36 -0.95
N TRP A 37 14.05 9.37 -0.31
CA TRP A 37 13.54 10.56 -1.00
C TRP A 37 14.63 11.30 -1.77
N GLN A 38 15.83 11.42 -1.20
CA GLN A 38 16.99 12.09 -1.82
C GLN A 38 17.43 11.43 -3.13
N ASN A 39 17.19 10.12 -3.28
CA ASN A 39 17.50 9.36 -4.49
C ASN A 39 16.31 9.29 -5.46
N GLY A 40 15.17 9.87 -5.10
CA GLY A 40 13.96 9.87 -5.89
C GLY A 40 13.22 8.54 -5.96
N PHE A 41 13.39 7.66 -4.96
CA PHE A 41 12.76 6.34 -4.88
C PHE A 41 12.94 5.50 -6.16
N PRO A 42 14.19 5.19 -6.56
CA PRO A 42 14.49 4.67 -7.89
C PRO A 42 13.89 3.29 -8.17
N ASP A 43 13.80 2.40 -7.17
CA ASP A 43 13.24 1.06 -7.36
C ASP A 43 11.70 1.12 -7.38
N ILE A 44 11.10 1.94 -6.52
CA ILE A 44 9.64 2.18 -6.54
C ILE A 44 9.23 2.80 -7.87
N CYS A 45 9.91 3.84 -8.36
CA CYS A 45 9.60 4.49 -9.64
C CYS A 45 9.67 3.49 -10.81
N ARG A 46 10.70 2.63 -10.83
CA ARG A 46 10.81 1.56 -11.84
C ARG A 46 9.65 0.56 -11.74
N LEU A 47 9.29 0.13 -10.53
CA LEU A 47 8.23 -0.86 -10.30
C LEU A 47 6.85 -0.30 -10.63
N GLU A 48 6.53 0.92 -10.20
CA GLU A 48 5.25 1.57 -10.55
C GLU A 48 5.10 1.73 -12.06
N ARG A 49 6.16 2.15 -12.77
CA ARG A 49 6.11 2.23 -14.23
C ARG A 49 5.90 0.85 -14.86
N GLY A 50 6.79 -0.10 -14.58
CA GLY A 50 6.75 -1.41 -15.24
C GLY A 50 5.48 -2.20 -14.91
N THR A 51 5.09 -2.24 -13.64
CA THR A 51 3.89 -2.96 -13.20
C THR A 51 2.61 -2.23 -13.61
N GLY A 52 2.57 -0.89 -13.52
CA GLY A 52 1.42 -0.10 -13.96
C GLY A 52 1.17 -0.20 -15.46
N ASP A 53 2.21 -0.12 -16.29
CA ASP A 53 2.11 -0.28 -17.74
C ASP A 53 1.61 -1.69 -18.10
N ALA A 54 2.16 -2.73 -17.46
CA ALA A 54 1.72 -4.11 -17.66
C ALA A 54 0.28 -4.34 -17.18
N ALA A 55 -0.14 -3.70 -16.09
CA ALA A 55 -1.51 -3.78 -15.60
C ALA A 55 -2.50 -3.12 -16.58
N ARG A 56 -2.17 -1.95 -17.12
CA ARG A 56 -2.98 -1.26 -18.14
C ARG A 56 -3.06 -2.04 -19.45
N ALA A 57 -1.97 -2.71 -19.83
CA ALA A 57 -1.91 -3.53 -21.05
C ALA A 57 -2.47 -4.95 -20.87
N GLY A 58 -2.81 -5.38 -19.65
CA GLY A 58 -3.25 -6.75 -19.37
C GLY A 58 -2.15 -7.81 -19.52
N THR A 59 -0.88 -7.42 -19.34
CA THR A 59 0.31 -8.25 -19.57
C THR A 59 1.10 -8.58 -18.31
N LEU A 60 0.51 -8.38 -17.13
CA LEU A 60 1.11 -8.78 -15.85
C LEU A 60 1.54 -10.25 -15.87
N SER A 61 2.70 -10.52 -15.27
CA SER A 61 3.39 -11.81 -15.38
C SER A 61 4.19 -12.14 -14.13
N GLU A 62 4.68 -13.38 -14.05
CA GLU A 62 5.54 -13.85 -12.96
C GLU A 62 6.80 -12.99 -12.76
N GLU A 63 7.36 -12.41 -13.82
CA GLU A 63 8.54 -11.55 -13.71
C GLU A 63 8.26 -10.26 -12.93
N HIS A 64 7.06 -9.68 -13.09
CA HIS A 64 6.63 -8.54 -12.28
C HIS A 64 6.51 -8.93 -10.80
N LEU A 65 5.95 -10.11 -10.50
CA LEU A 65 5.86 -10.63 -9.14
C LEU A 65 7.25 -10.82 -8.52
N LYS A 66 8.18 -11.44 -9.27
CA LYS A 66 9.56 -11.64 -8.79
C LYS A 66 10.30 -10.33 -8.58
N ALA A 67 10.10 -9.33 -9.43
CA ALA A 67 10.68 -8.00 -9.24
C ALA A 67 10.19 -7.35 -7.93
N ILE A 68 8.89 -7.40 -7.67
CA ILE A 68 8.28 -6.90 -6.42
C ILE A 68 8.78 -7.70 -5.21
N ALA A 69 8.86 -9.02 -5.32
CA ALA A 69 9.35 -9.89 -4.25
C ALA A 69 10.81 -9.60 -3.90
N ARG A 70 11.68 -9.39 -4.89
CA ARG A 70 13.08 -8.95 -4.69
C ARG A 70 13.15 -7.61 -3.97
N TRP A 71 12.33 -6.65 -4.38
CA TRP A 71 12.24 -5.35 -3.74
C TRP A 71 11.75 -5.45 -2.28
N GLY A 72 10.68 -6.20 -2.01
CA GLY A 72 10.15 -6.41 -0.66
C GLY A 72 10.98 -7.33 0.23
N GLY A 73 11.94 -8.07 -0.35
CA GLY A 73 12.80 -8.99 0.42
C GLY A 73 12.13 -10.32 0.77
N LEU A 74 11.20 -10.79 -0.07
CA LEU A 74 10.54 -12.09 0.11
C LEU A 74 11.58 -13.19 -0.05
N PRO A 75 11.75 -14.11 0.92
CA PRO A 75 12.56 -15.30 0.71
C PRO A 75 11.90 -16.25 -0.30
N GLY A 76 12.70 -17.10 -0.94
CA GLY A 76 12.18 -18.17 -1.80
C GLY A 76 11.47 -17.67 -3.05
N ILE A 77 11.96 -16.58 -3.66
CA ILE A 77 11.42 -15.96 -4.89
C ILE A 77 11.19 -16.99 -6.00
N GLU A 78 12.05 -18.00 -6.10
CA GLU A 78 11.94 -19.09 -7.08
C GLU A 78 10.71 -19.99 -6.87
N ARG A 79 9.95 -19.84 -5.78
CA ARG A 79 8.69 -20.55 -5.52
C ARG A 79 7.45 -19.78 -5.95
N ILE A 80 7.61 -18.51 -6.34
CA ILE A 80 6.48 -17.69 -6.84
C ILE A 80 6.06 -18.23 -8.19
N ARG A 81 4.76 -18.52 -8.34
CA ARG A 81 4.18 -19.03 -9.59
C ARG A 81 2.90 -18.31 -9.91
N ALA A 82 2.72 -17.96 -11.18
CA ALA A 82 1.47 -17.48 -11.72
C ALA A 82 1.33 -17.86 -13.20
N LEU A 83 0.12 -18.18 -13.64
CA LEU A 83 -0.14 -18.32 -15.07
C LEU A 83 -0.12 -16.94 -15.72
N ALA A 84 0.61 -16.81 -16.82
CA ALA A 84 0.67 -15.58 -17.59
C ALA A 84 -0.36 -15.59 -18.74
N PRO A 85 -1.07 -14.48 -18.98
CA PRO A 85 -1.07 -13.26 -18.17
C PRO A 85 -1.85 -13.44 -16.87
N ILE A 86 -1.44 -12.73 -15.82
CA ILE A 86 -2.22 -12.56 -14.59
C ILE A 86 -3.41 -11.67 -14.94
N ARG A 87 -4.61 -12.23 -14.88
CA ARG A 87 -5.84 -11.59 -15.36
C ARG A 87 -6.48 -10.78 -14.24
N ILE A 88 -6.37 -9.46 -14.33
CA ILE A 88 -7.12 -8.54 -13.49
C ILE A 88 -7.41 -7.24 -14.27
N ALA A 89 -8.70 -6.93 -14.42
CA ALA A 89 -9.15 -5.75 -15.15
C ALA A 89 -9.12 -4.50 -14.25
N LEU A 90 -7.91 -4.06 -13.85
CA LEU A 90 -7.76 -2.90 -12.97
C LEU A 90 -8.16 -1.59 -13.66
N PHE A 91 -8.08 -1.54 -14.99
CA PHE A 91 -8.29 -0.34 -15.78
C PHE A 91 -9.35 -0.55 -16.86
N GLU A 92 -10.13 0.49 -17.11
CA GLU A 92 -11.12 0.63 -18.18
C GLU A 92 -10.97 2.04 -18.75
N ASP A 93 -10.76 2.17 -20.06
CA ASP A 93 -10.50 3.44 -20.75
C ASP A 93 -9.38 4.29 -20.11
N GLY A 94 -8.29 3.62 -19.73
CA GLY A 94 -7.10 4.26 -19.12
C GLY A 94 -7.31 4.76 -17.69
N LYS A 95 -8.49 4.56 -17.09
CA LYS A 95 -8.82 4.92 -15.72
C LYS A 95 -9.01 3.67 -14.88
N VAL A 96 -8.81 3.77 -13.57
CA VAL A 96 -9.13 2.66 -12.68
C VAL A 96 -10.60 2.26 -12.85
N ALA A 97 -10.87 0.98 -13.03
CA ALA A 97 -12.20 0.47 -13.33
C ALA A 97 -13.14 0.65 -12.13
N ARG A 98 -14.43 0.85 -12.40
CA ARG A 98 -15.43 1.17 -11.36
C ARG A 98 -15.52 0.10 -10.28
N TRP A 99 -15.53 -1.18 -10.68
CA TRP A 99 -15.64 -2.30 -9.75
C TRP A 99 -14.48 -2.33 -8.73
N VAL A 100 -13.29 -1.89 -9.14
CA VAL A 100 -12.08 -1.83 -8.31
C VAL A 100 -12.23 -0.76 -7.24
N ARG A 101 -12.76 0.43 -7.61
CA ARG A 101 -13.02 1.50 -6.64
C ARG A 101 -14.09 1.13 -5.63
N GLU A 102 -15.13 0.41 -6.07
CA GLU A 102 -16.27 0.07 -5.22
C GLU A 102 -15.97 -1.13 -4.28
N ASN A 103 -15.09 -2.04 -4.70
CA ASN A 103 -14.74 -3.25 -3.94
C ASN A 103 -13.24 -3.59 -4.08
N PRO A 104 -12.34 -2.74 -3.58
CA PRO A 104 -10.89 -2.91 -3.73
C PRO A 104 -10.37 -4.26 -3.21
N GLU A 105 -10.98 -4.82 -2.18
CA GLU A 105 -10.64 -6.14 -1.64
C GLU A 105 -10.91 -7.30 -2.62
N ASN A 106 -11.82 -7.12 -3.59
CA ASN A 106 -12.05 -8.14 -4.61
C ASN A 106 -10.82 -8.33 -5.52
N ALA A 107 -10.00 -7.30 -5.69
CA ALA A 107 -8.74 -7.42 -6.41
C ALA A 107 -7.80 -8.43 -5.72
N ILE A 108 -7.76 -8.44 -4.39
CA ILE A 108 -7.00 -9.45 -3.61
C ILE A 108 -7.55 -10.85 -3.85
N ARG A 109 -8.88 -11.04 -3.87
CA ARG A 109 -9.51 -12.34 -4.11
C ARG A 109 -9.13 -12.89 -5.48
N VAL A 110 -9.31 -12.07 -6.52
CA VAL A 110 -8.98 -12.42 -7.92
C VAL A 110 -7.51 -12.79 -8.08
N LEU A 111 -6.60 -12.07 -7.41
CA LEU A 111 -5.16 -12.36 -7.45
C LEU A 111 -4.78 -13.61 -6.65
N GLY A 112 -5.46 -13.87 -5.52
CA GLY A 112 -5.21 -15.02 -4.66
C GLY A 112 -5.40 -16.36 -5.36
N ASP A 113 -6.34 -16.43 -6.30
CA ASP A 113 -6.60 -17.64 -7.10
C ASP A 113 -5.56 -17.86 -8.21
N GLN A 114 -4.79 -16.83 -8.57
CA GLN A 114 -3.87 -16.85 -9.70
C GLN A 114 -2.39 -16.90 -9.29
N ILE A 115 -2.08 -16.46 -8.07
CA ILE A 115 -0.70 -16.28 -7.60
C ILE A 115 -0.41 -17.21 -6.43
N ARG A 116 0.56 -18.11 -6.62
CA ARG A 116 1.14 -18.90 -5.54
C ARG A 116 2.41 -18.23 -5.01
N GLY A 117 2.56 -18.23 -3.69
CA GLY A 117 3.74 -17.70 -2.99
C GLY A 117 3.61 -16.25 -2.51
N PHE A 118 2.52 -15.55 -2.82
CA PHE A 118 2.21 -14.24 -2.26
C PHE A 118 1.22 -14.35 -1.11
N GLY A 119 1.59 -13.78 0.03
CA GLY A 119 0.66 -13.50 1.13
C GLY A 119 0.10 -12.08 1.05
N PRO A 120 -0.74 -11.67 2.02
CA PRO A 120 -1.39 -10.36 2.06
C PRO A 120 -0.51 -9.15 1.72
N THR A 121 0.69 -9.06 2.31
CA THR A 121 1.62 -7.96 2.04
C THR A 121 2.12 -7.93 0.59
N TYR A 122 2.43 -9.08 0.00
CA TYR A 122 2.96 -9.11 -1.37
C TYR A 122 1.86 -8.98 -2.43
N THR A 123 0.66 -9.49 -2.16
CA THR A 123 -0.50 -9.27 -3.03
C THR A 123 -0.91 -7.80 -3.03
N SER A 124 -0.91 -7.13 -1.87
CA SER A 124 -1.16 -5.68 -1.79
C SER A 124 -0.03 -4.85 -2.40
N ASN A 125 1.24 -5.26 -2.29
CA ASN A 125 2.35 -4.62 -3.02
C ASN A 125 2.11 -4.63 -4.54
N LEU A 126 1.64 -5.76 -5.11
CA LEU A 126 1.31 -5.83 -6.54
C LEU A 126 0.27 -4.77 -6.93
N LEU A 127 -0.80 -4.65 -6.15
CA LEU A 127 -1.84 -3.65 -6.40
C LEU A 127 -1.30 -2.21 -6.26
N ARG A 128 -0.49 -1.95 -5.22
CA ARG A 128 0.17 -0.66 -4.98
C ARG A 128 1.08 -0.23 -6.12
N PHE A 129 1.80 -1.16 -6.75
CA PHE A 129 2.62 -0.85 -7.93
C PHE A 129 1.81 -0.78 -9.22
N ALA A 130 0.70 -1.51 -9.32
CA ALA A 130 -0.14 -1.55 -10.53
C ALA A 130 -1.03 -0.30 -10.67
N ALA A 131 -1.59 0.22 -9.58
CA ALA A 131 -2.45 1.39 -9.57
C ALA A 131 -2.24 2.22 -8.28
N PRO A 132 -1.11 2.95 -8.17
CA PRO A 132 -0.76 3.74 -6.97
C PRO A 132 -1.77 4.85 -6.64
N GLU A 133 -2.60 5.25 -7.61
CA GLU A 133 -3.69 6.21 -7.43
C GLU A 133 -4.86 5.67 -6.60
N LEU A 134 -4.96 4.35 -6.39
CA LEU A 134 -6.01 3.73 -5.59
C LEU A 134 -5.46 2.81 -4.49
N PHE A 135 -4.30 2.21 -4.67
CA PHE A 135 -3.83 1.18 -3.75
C PHE A 135 -2.55 1.59 -3.02
N GLY A 136 -2.54 1.31 -1.71
CA GLY A 136 -1.33 1.17 -0.92
C GLY A 136 -1.07 -0.28 -0.52
N ALA A 137 0.18 -0.57 -0.17
CA ALA A 137 0.57 -1.84 0.42
C ALA A 137 0.08 -1.95 1.87
N ILE A 138 -0.17 -3.17 2.35
CA ILE A 138 -0.40 -3.42 3.77
C ILE A 138 0.74 -4.27 4.34
N ASP A 139 1.68 -3.59 4.99
CA ASP A 139 2.84 -4.21 5.64
C ASP A 139 2.52 -4.63 7.09
N THR A 140 3.27 -5.61 7.58
CA THR A 140 3.21 -6.04 8.99
C THR A 140 3.43 -4.89 9.98
N ARG A 141 4.23 -3.88 9.64
CA ARG A 141 4.41 -2.69 10.50
C ARG A 141 3.15 -1.84 10.57
N ILE A 142 2.47 -1.64 9.45
CA ILE A 142 1.17 -0.95 9.39
C ILE A 142 0.18 -1.69 10.28
N VAL A 143 0.10 -3.02 10.16
CA VAL A 143 -0.82 -3.83 11.00
C VAL A 143 -0.41 -3.82 12.48
N ARG A 144 0.88 -3.78 12.82
CA ARG A 144 1.31 -3.67 14.22
C ARG A 144 0.98 -2.30 14.83
N ALA A 145 1.03 -1.24 14.03
CA ALA A 145 0.77 0.12 14.48
C ALA A 145 -0.73 0.48 14.50
N PHE A 146 -1.47 0.05 13.49
CA PHE A 146 -2.85 0.45 13.28
C PHE A 146 -3.84 -0.71 13.41
N GLY A 147 -3.36 -1.95 13.47
CA GLY A 147 -4.20 -3.12 13.70
C GLY A 147 -4.53 -3.36 15.16
N ALA A 148 -5.04 -4.56 15.47
CA ALA A 148 -5.16 -5.10 16.83
C ALA A 148 -3.80 -5.57 17.38
N GLY A 149 -2.76 -4.78 17.13
CA GLY A 149 -1.36 -5.06 17.45
C GLY A 149 -0.82 -4.24 18.63
N ASP A 150 0.48 -3.94 18.57
CA ASP A 150 1.26 -3.40 19.69
C ASP A 150 0.83 -2.01 20.15
N THR A 151 0.24 -1.21 19.26
CA THR A 151 -0.24 0.14 19.60
C THR A 151 -1.76 0.24 19.46
N GLY A 152 -2.47 -0.42 20.38
CA GLY A 152 -3.94 -0.43 20.42
C GLY A 152 -4.61 0.94 20.61
N HIS A 153 -3.85 2.04 20.77
CA HIS A 153 -4.43 3.38 20.93
C HIS A 153 -4.94 3.99 19.62
N LEU A 154 -4.41 3.61 18.45
CA LEU A 154 -4.91 4.11 17.16
C LEU A 154 -5.98 3.20 16.56
N HIS A 155 -5.73 1.90 16.50
CA HIS A 155 -6.70 0.86 16.10
C HIS A 155 -7.62 1.29 14.93
N LEU A 156 -7.03 1.37 13.73
CA LEU A 156 -7.74 1.66 12.48
C LEU A 156 -8.18 0.40 11.73
N LEU A 157 -7.58 -0.76 12.03
CA LEU A 157 -7.81 -2.04 11.39
C LEU A 157 -8.00 -3.14 12.44
N ASP A 158 -8.79 -4.15 12.15
CA ASP A 158 -8.98 -5.32 13.03
C ASP A 158 -7.96 -6.44 12.73
N LEU A 159 -7.03 -6.22 11.78
CA LEU A 159 -5.99 -7.19 11.43
C LEU A 159 -4.93 -7.33 12.54
N ILE A 160 -4.37 -8.53 12.68
CA ILE A 160 -3.22 -8.83 13.54
C ILE A 160 -2.02 -9.24 12.66
N ALA A 161 -0.82 -8.80 13.06
CA ALA A 161 0.43 -9.33 12.54
C ALA A 161 0.90 -10.43 13.50
N THR A 162 1.19 -11.62 12.98
CA THR A 162 1.55 -12.80 13.77
C THR A 162 3.05 -13.11 13.61
N PRO A 163 3.78 -13.42 14.69
CA PRO A 163 5.14 -13.93 14.57
C PRO A 163 5.09 -15.39 14.09
N VAL A 164 5.73 -15.67 12.95
CA VAL A 164 5.88 -16.98 12.33
C VAL A 164 7.35 -17.19 12.01
N ASP A 165 7.97 -18.23 12.58
CA ASP A 165 9.37 -18.61 12.34
C ASP A 165 10.36 -17.43 12.47
N GLY A 166 10.17 -16.60 13.49
CA GLY A 166 11.02 -15.44 13.77
C GLY A 166 10.79 -14.23 12.85
N ARG A 167 9.74 -14.23 12.03
CA ARG A 167 9.33 -13.09 11.19
C ARG A 167 7.88 -12.71 11.46
N TRP A 168 7.51 -11.46 11.19
CA TRP A 168 6.10 -11.06 11.24
C TRP A 168 5.43 -11.39 9.91
N ALA A 169 4.18 -11.83 9.97
CA ALA A 169 3.34 -12.09 8.82
C ALA A 169 1.90 -11.65 9.08
N ILE A 170 1.20 -11.24 8.02
CA ILE A 170 -0.27 -11.13 8.03
C ILE A 170 -0.79 -12.44 7.44
N LEU A 171 -1.59 -13.19 8.21
CA LEU A 171 -2.08 -14.49 7.76
C LEU A 171 -3.30 -14.32 6.86
N SER A 172 -3.28 -14.97 5.69
CA SER A 172 -4.40 -14.91 4.73
C SER A 172 -5.69 -15.56 5.25
N GLY A 173 -5.59 -16.47 6.22
CA GLY A 173 -6.73 -17.13 6.86
C GLY A 173 -7.33 -16.36 8.04
N GLN A 174 -6.80 -15.19 8.39
CA GLN A 174 -7.33 -14.40 9.49
C GLN A 174 -8.73 -13.86 9.17
N GLN A 175 -9.59 -13.84 10.19
CA GLN A 175 -10.91 -13.21 10.10
C GLN A 175 -10.77 -11.74 9.66
N GLY A 176 -11.63 -11.32 8.72
CA GLY A 176 -11.59 -9.97 8.16
C GLY A 176 -10.73 -9.84 6.90
N TRP A 177 -9.79 -10.75 6.61
CA TRP A 177 -9.09 -10.74 5.32
C TRP A 177 -9.97 -11.38 4.21
N PRO A 178 -10.05 -10.80 3.00
CA PRO A 178 -9.41 -9.56 2.54
C PRO A 178 -10.24 -8.28 2.76
N GLY A 179 -11.41 -8.34 3.40
CA GLY A 179 -12.27 -7.16 3.65
C GLY A 179 -11.54 -5.98 4.29
N GLU A 180 -10.65 -6.24 5.24
CA GLU A 180 -9.82 -5.23 5.89
C GLU A 180 -8.82 -4.54 4.96
N TYR A 181 -8.47 -5.15 3.82
CA TYR A 181 -7.71 -4.45 2.78
C TYR A 181 -8.57 -3.38 2.09
N GLY A 182 -9.88 -3.60 1.99
CA GLY A 182 -10.81 -2.58 1.52
C GLY A 182 -10.91 -1.43 2.51
N THR A 183 -11.01 -1.73 3.82
CA THR A 183 -10.91 -0.73 4.89
C THR A 183 -9.61 0.08 4.78
N TRP A 184 -8.47 -0.60 4.59
CA TRP A 184 -7.17 0.06 4.42
C TRP A 184 -7.13 1.00 3.21
N THR A 185 -7.66 0.55 2.06
CA THR A 185 -7.75 1.38 0.86
C THR A 185 -8.60 2.63 1.12
N ALA A 186 -9.75 2.47 1.79
CA ALA A 186 -10.59 3.62 2.15
C ALA A 186 -9.88 4.59 3.11
N ILE A 187 -9.10 4.10 4.08
CA ILE A 187 -8.28 4.93 4.97
C ILE A 187 -7.30 5.79 4.17
N LEU A 188 -6.60 5.19 3.19
CA LEU A 188 -5.65 5.90 2.34
C LEU A 188 -6.34 6.96 1.49
N SER A 189 -7.42 6.60 0.80
CA SER A 189 -8.17 7.53 -0.04
C SER A 189 -8.74 8.71 0.76
N TYR A 190 -9.28 8.46 1.96
CA TYR A 190 -9.76 9.51 2.85
C TYR A 190 -8.62 10.44 3.29
N THR A 191 -7.50 9.88 3.72
CA THR A 191 -6.33 10.67 4.15
C THR A 191 -5.77 11.51 3.01
N ALA A 192 -5.63 10.95 1.81
CA ALA A 192 -5.18 11.67 0.63
C ALA A 192 -6.12 12.83 0.28
N ALA A 193 -7.44 12.59 0.31
CA ALA A 193 -8.44 13.61 0.07
C ALA A 193 -8.36 14.76 1.09
N GLU A 194 -8.23 14.46 2.37
CA GLU A 194 -8.11 15.47 3.43
C GLU A 194 -6.82 16.30 3.30
N LEU A 195 -5.68 15.66 3.02
CA LEU A 195 -4.41 16.36 2.80
C LEU A 195 -4.47 17.29 1.58
N ASN A 196 -5.06 16.81 0.49
CA ASN A 196 -5.24 17.60 -0.73
C ASN A 196 -6.22 18.76 -0.52
N ALA A 197 -7.33 18.53 0.19
CA ALA A 197 -8.32 19.57 0.51
C ALA A 197 -7.75 20.65 1.43
N ALA A 198 -6.85 20.27 2.35
CA ALA A 198 -6.12 21.20 3.20
C ALA A 198 -5.01 21.97 2.45
N GLY A 199 -4.79 21.69 1.16
CA GLY A 199 -3.74 22.33 0.37
C GLY A 199 -2.33 21.98 0.84
N GLN A 200 -2.13 20.83 1.51
CA GLN A 200 -0.82 20.38 1.94
C GLN A 200 -0.13 19.63 0.80
N PRO A 201 0.90 20.20 0.14
CA PRO A 201 1.47 19.59 -1.05
C PRO A 201 2.30 18.35 -0.71
N CYS A 202 2.04 17.24 -1.41
CA CYS A 202 2.93 16.08 -1.35
C CYS A 202 4.31 16.42 -1.93
N PRO A 203 5.42 16.19 -1.20
CA PRO A 203 6.74 16.59 -1.66
C PRO A 203 7.34 15.53 -2.58
N HIS A 204 6.72 15.24 -3.73
CA HIS A 204 7.24 14.22 -4.65
C HIS A 204 8.64 14.57 -5.16
N PRO A 205 9.56 13.59 -5.24
CA PRO A 205 10.79 13.75 -6.00
C PRO A 205 10.54 13.99 -7.48
N GLU A 206 11.44 14.74 -8.12
CA GLU A 206 11.33 15.08 -9.54
C GLU A 206 11.31 13.86 -10.46
N ALA A 207 11.89 12.73 -10.03
CA ALA A 207 11.88 11.48 -10.77
C ALA A 207 10.47 10.94 -11.02
N PHE A 208 9.54 11.09 -10.07
CA PHE A 208 8.14 10.68 -10.26
C PHE A 208 7.39 11.61 -11.20
N ILE A 209 7.65 12.92 -11.10
CA ILE A 209 7.02 13.95 -11.93
C ILE A 209 7.47 13.78 -13.39
N SER A 210 8.79 13.71 -13.62
CA SER A 210 9.37 13.47 -14.95
C SER A 210 8.93 12.14 -15.56
N ALA A 211 8.59 11.15 -14.74
CA ALA A 211 8.08 9.86 -15.18
C ALA A 211 6.58 9.86 -15.53
N GLY A 212 5.86 10.95 -15.25
CA GLY A 212 4.40 11.01 -15.38
C GLY A 212 3.64 10.14 -14.37
N LEU A 213 4.30 9.70 -13.30
CA LEU A 213 3.71 8.81 -12.28
C LEU A 213 2.98 9.59 -11.18
N ARG A 214 3.26 10.88 -11.02
CA ARG A 214 2.63 11.77 -10.05
C ARG A 214 2.38 13.15 -10.66
N GLU A 215 1.32 13.79 -10.18
CA GLU A 215 1.10 15.23 -10.35
C GLU A 215 1.72 15.97 -9.16
N ARG A 216 2.40 17.09 -9.42
CA ARG A 216 3.16 17.81 -8.39
C ARG A 216 2.24 18.27 -7.26
N GLY A 217 2.55 17.83 -6.04
CA GLY A 217 1.85 18.29 -4.83
C GLY A 217 0.57 17.52 -4.52
N ILE A 218 0.12 16.59 -5.36
CA ILE A 218 -1.13 15.85 -5.15
C ILE A 218 -0.86 14.52 -4.46
N TRP A 219 -1.39 14.32 -3.27
CA TRP A 219 -1.31 13.04 -2.57
C TRP A 219 -2.11 11.95 -3.29
N LEU A 220 -1.45 10.83 -3.58
CA LEU A 220 -2.09 9.57 -3.94
C LEU A 220 -2.07 8.58 -2.76
N ASP A 221 -2.90 7.54 -2.84
CA ASP A 221 -3.02 6.51 -1.81
C ASP A 221 -1.68 5.82 -1.51
N ALA A 222 -0.86 5.54 -2.55
CA ALA A 222 0.48 5.00 -2.36
C ALA A 222 1.44 5.97 -1.65
N ASP A 223 1.26 7.29 -1.79
CA ASP A 223 2.11 8.28 -1.11
C ASP A 223 1.74 8.38 0.38
N VAL A 224 0.44 8.34 0.67
CA VAL A 224 -0.07 8.26 2.05
C VAL A 224 0.41 6.96 2.72
N GLU A 225 0.37 5.84 2.00
CA GLU A 225 0.89 4.56 2.51
C GLU A 225 2.36 4.66 2.92
N MET A 226 3.20 5.30 2.09
CA MET A 226 4.61 5.53 2.43
C MET A 226 4.76 6.37 3.71
N ALA A 227 3.95 7.43 3.88
CA ALA A 227 3.95 8.23 5.10
C ALA A 227 3.53 7.41 6.33
N PHE A 228 2.45 6.63 6.23
CA PHE A 228 1.99 5.75 7.32
C PHE A 228 2.98 4.63 7.63
N PHE A 229 3.63 4.06 6.63
CA PHE A 229 4.67 3.05 6.83
C PHE A 229 5.84 3.61 7.62
N ASN A 230 6.28 4.83 7.32
CA ASN A 230 7.35 5.49 8.06
C ASN A 230 6.93 5.78 9.51
N TYR A 231 5.71 6.31 9.71
CA TYR A 231 5.13 6.51 11.04
C TYR A 231 5.10 5.20 11.85
N ALA A 232 4.56 4.14 11.28
CA ALA A 232 4.46 2.82 11.90
C ALA A 232 5.85 2.25 12.24
N SER A 233 6.82 2.41 11.33
CA SER A 233 8.20 1.99 11.56
C SER A 233 8.82 2.70 12.77
N GLY A 234 8.60 4.00 12.91
CA GLY A 234 9.06 4.79 14.07
C GLY A 234 8.43 4.33 15.37
N LYS A 235 7.11 4.09 15.39
CA LYS A 235 6.40 3.60 16.59
C LYS A 235 6.91 2.24 17.07
N ILE A 236 7.12 1.31 16.13
CA ILE A 236 7.62 -0.04 16.45
C ILE A 236 9.07 -0.02 16.96
N GLN A 237 9.92 0.87 16.44
CA GLN A 237 11.29 0.99 16.92
C GLN A 237 11.35 1.50 18.36
N ASN A 238 10.48 2.44 18.73
CA ASN A 238 10.40 2.95 20.10
C ASN A 238 9.97 1.86 21.10
N ILE A 239 8.99 1.02 20.73
CA ILE A 239 8.54 -0.11 21.59
C ILE A 239 9.65 -1.13 21.87
N ARG A 240 10.64 -1.27 20.98
CA ARG A 240 11.78 -2.17 21.22
C ARG A 240 12.86 -1.58 22.13
N ARG A 241 12.80 -0.28 22.41
CA ARG A 241 13.79 0.45 23.23
C ARG A 241 13.30 0.68 24.65
N ASP A 242 11.99 0.60 24.87
CA ASP A 242 11.34 0.58 26.18
C ASP A 242 11.28 -0.85 26.75
#